data_AF-A0A931AC71-F1
#
_entry.id   AF-A0A931AC71-F1
#
_cell.length_a   1.000
_cell.length_b   1.000
_cell.length_c   1.000
_cell.angle_alpha   90.00
_cell.angle_beta   90.00
_cell.angle_gamma   90.00
#
_symmetry.space_group_name_H-M   'P 1'
#
loop_
_entity.id
_entity.type
_entity.pdbx_description
1 polymer ?
#
loop_
_entity_poly.entity_id
_entity_poly.type
_entity_poly.pdbx_seq_one_letter_code
_entity_poly.pdbx_strand_id
1 'polypeptide(L)' 'MKFVIATSIAARLASNDLQQHIFASQSTVIQECNSNGETCLFDWDCCSWFCNWYNSNGAPDGHCRKGDQ' A
#
# COMPACT_ATOMS: atom_id res chain seq x y z
N MET A 1 13.90 -50.02 0.18
CA MET A 1 12.60 -49.63 -0.41
C MET A 1 12.19 -48.31 0.23
N LYS A 2 12.01 -47.24 -0.55
CA LYS A 2 11.72 -45.90 -0.04
C LYS A 2 10.20 -45.74 0.07
N PHE A 3 9.66 -45.80 1.28
CA PHE A 3 8.23 -45.55 1.53
C PHE A 3 7.99 -44.04 1.45
N VAL A 4 7.36 -43.59 0.35
CA VAL A 4 6.80 -42.24 0.27
C VAL A 4 5.41 -42.32 0.91
N ILE A 5 5.26 -41.79 2.12
CA ILE A 5 3.96 -41.69 2.79
C ILE A 5 3.19 -40.55 2.09
N ALA A 6 2.50 -40.87 1.00
CA ALA A 6 1.58 -39.95 0.33
C ALA A 6 0.29 -39.82 1.15
N THR A 7 0.35 -39.10 2.28
CA THR A 7 -0.87 -38.70 3.00
C THR A 7 -1.65 -37.73 2.11
N SER A 8 -2.78 -38.17 1.58
CA SER A 8 -3.65 -37.34 0.74
C SER A 8 -4.04 -36.04 1.45
N ILE A 9 -4.25 -34.97 0.69
CA ILE A 9 -4.74 -33.68 1.22
C ILE A 9 -6.05 -33.88 2.01
N ALA A 10 -6.93 -34.78 1.54
CA ALA A 10 -8.16 -35.16 2.24
C ALA A 10 -7.92 -35.75 3.65
N ALA A 11 -6.85 -36.54 3.85
CA ALA A 11 -6.49 -37.06 5.16
C ALA A 11 -6.02 -35.95 6.10
N ARG A 12 -5.26 -34.98 5.58
CA ARG A 12 -4.79 -33.82 6.35
C ARG A 12 -5.93 -32.88 6.76
N LEU A 13 -6.94 -32.70 5.90
CA LEU A 13 -8.16 -31.96 6.22
C LEU A 13 -8.98 -32.66 7.32
N ALA A 14 -9.17 -33.98 7.21
CA ALA A 14 -9.92 -34.76 8.20
C ALA A 14 -9.20 -34.82 9.57
N SER A 15 -7.86 -34.81 9.56
CA SER A 15 -7.05 -34.81 10.78
C SER A 15 -6.89 -33.43 11.43
N ASN A 16 -7.52 -32.37 10.91
CA ASN A 16 -7.37 -30.99 11.41
C ASN A 16 -5.91 -30.50 11.42
N ASP A 17 -5.04 -31.17 10.66
CA ASP A 17 -3.58 -30.98 10.68
C ASP A 17 -3.15 -29.84 9.75
N LEU A 18 -4.05 -29.37 8.89
CA LEU A 18 -3.83 -28.23 8.01
C LEU A 18 -4.30 -26.93 8.66
N GLN A 19 -3.49 -26.40 9.56
CA GLN A 19 -3.66 -25.01 10.02
C GLN A 19 -3.18 -24.06 8.92
N GLN A 20 -4.06 -23.71 7.98
CA GLN A 20 -3.86 -22.55 7.11
C GLN A 20 -4.03 -21.29 7.97
N HIS A 21 -2.97 -20.91 8.69
CA HIS A 21 -2.83 -19.57 9.26
C HIS A 21 -2.69 -18.58 8.11
N ILE A 22 -3.78 -18.33 7.38
CA ILE A 22 -3.92 -17.12 6.58
C ILE A 22 -4.15 -16.01 7.60
N PHE A 23 -3.07 -15.60 8.26
CA PHE A 23 -3.01 -14.28 8.86
C PHE A 23 -2.95 -13.32 7.68
N ALA A 24 -4.12 -13.02 7.12
CA ALA A 24 -4.27 -11.86 6.26
C ALA A 24 -3.97 -10.66 7.16
N SER A 25 -2.69 -10.30 7.26
CA SER A 25 -2.28 -9.02 7.79
C SER A 25 -3.11 -8.02 7.02
N GLN A 26 -4.05 -7.38 7.71
CA GLN A 26 -4.81 -6.29 7.14
C GLN A 26 -3.76 -5.28 6.69
N SER A 27 -3.46 -5.26 5.39
CA SER A 27 -2.55 -4.29 4.83
C SER A 27 -3.37 -3.01 4.85
N THR A 28 -3.31 -2.29 5.96
CA THR A 28 -3.74 -0.90 5.98
C THR A 28 -2.92 -0.23 4.91
N VAL A 29 -3.55 0.06 3.77
CA VAL A 29 -2.99 0.94 2.77
C VAL A 29 -2.96 2.30 3.45
N ILE A 30 -1.86 2.56 4.16
CA ILE A 30 -1.53 3.91 4.60
C ILE A 30 -1.23 4.62 3.30
N GLN A 31 -2.20 5.39 2.79
CA GLN A 31 -1.93 6.28 1.68
C GLN A 31 -0.97 7.34 2.23
N GLU A 32 0.32 7.17 1.91
CA GLU A 32 1.32 8.14 2.29
C GLU A 32 1.05 9.46 1.57
N CYS A 33 1.17 10.56 2.32
CA CYS A 33 1.06 11.89 1.76
C CYS A 33 2.42 12.37 1.27
N ASN A 34 2.40 13.22 0.27
CA ASN A 34 3.55 13.81 -0.39
C ASN A 34 4.11 14.97 0.44
N SER A 35 5.43 15.02 0.54
CA SER A 35 6.19 16.07 1.21
C SER A 35 6.28 17.34 0.36
N ASN A 36 6.66 18.47 0.99
CA ASN A 36 6.83 19.73 0.27
C ASN A 36 7.87 19.60 -0.86
N GLY A 37 7.51 20.06 -2.06
CA GLY A 37 8.31 19.96 -3.28
C GLY A 37 8.04 18.70 -4.11
N GLU A 38 7.37 17.69 -3.56
CA GLU A 38 6.94 16.53 -4.35
C GLU A 38 5.74 16.87 -5.23
N THR A 39 5.59 16.12 -6.30
CA THR A 39 4.51 16.33 -7.28
C THR A 39 3.16 15.96 -6.67
N CYS A 40 2.11 16.69 -7.01
CA CYS A 40 0.75 16.43 -6.55
C CYS A 40 -0.25 16.69 -7.67
N LEU A 41 -1.39 16.03 -7.58
CA LEU A 41 -2.53 16.28 -8.46
C LEU A 41 -3.64 17.05 -7.72
N PHE A 42 -3.84 16.70 -6.45
CA PHE A 42 -4.86 17.26 -5.57
C PHE A 42 -4.26 17.72 -4.24
N ASP A 43 -4.96 18.62 -3.54
CA ASP A 43 -4.52 19.13 -2.23
C ASP A 43 -4.31 18.02 -1.20
N TRP A 44 -5.19 17.01 -1.19
CA TRP A 44 -5.10 15.87 -0.25
C TRP A 44 -3.91 14.94 -0.50
N ASP A 45 -3.21 15.10 -1.63
CA ASP A 45 -2.01 14.31 -1.90
C ASP A 45 -0.88 14.79 -0.99
N CYS A 46 -0.90 16.07 -0.59
CA CYS A 46 0.14 16.71 0.19
C CYS A 46 -0.12 16.57 1.70
N CYS A 47 0.93 16.32 2.48
CA CYS A 47 0.82 16.32 3.95
C CYS A 47 0.40 17.70 4.52
N SER A 48 0.66 18.76 3.76
CA SER A 48 0.25 20.13 4.05
C SER A 48 -1.17 20.47 3.58
N TRP A 49 -1.86 19.55 2.90
CA TRP A 49 -3.17 19.78 2.27
C TRP A 49 -3.16 20.93 1.25
N PHE A 50 -2.03 21.17 0.58
CA PHE A 50 -1.90 22.26 -0.38
C PHE A 50 -1.02 21.88 -1.58
N CYS A 51 -1.66 21.70 -2.73
CA CYS A 51 -1.06 21.41 -4.02
C CYS A 51 -1.05 22.65 -4.92
N ASN A 52 0.14 23.20 -5.17
CA ASN A 52 0.28 24.42 -5.95
C ASN A 52 0.63 24.11 -7.42
N TRP A 53 -0.25 24.50 -8.33
CA TRP A 53 -0.11 24.35 -9.79
C TRP A 53 0.51 25.57 -10.48
N TYR A 54 0.78 26.63 -9.73
CA TYR A 54 1.32 27.87 -10.26
C TYR A 54 2.82 27.93 -10.01
N ASN A 55 3.59 27.28 -10.89
CA ASN A 55 5.03 27.47 -10.90
C ASN A 55 5.43 28.61 -11.84
N SER A 56 6.60 29.21 -11.58
CA SER A 56 7.16 30.31 -12.38
C SER A 56 7.55 29.90 -13.81
N ASN A 57 7.52 28.59 -14.09
CA ASN A 57 7.99 28.01 -15.34
C ASN A 57 6.84 27.75 -16.34
N GLY A 58 5.59 28.01 -15.94
CA GLY A 58 4.41 27.84 -16.79
C GLY A 58 4.13 26.38 -17.19
N ALA A 59 4.79 25.43 -16.52
CA ALA A 59 4.59 24.02 -16.77
C ALA A 59 3.43 23.49 -15.89
N PRO A 60 2.55 22.62 -16.42
CA PRO A 60 1.41 22.09 -15.69
C PRO A 60 1.86 20.96 -14.75
N ASP A 61 2.72 21.28 -13.80
CA ASP A 61 3.17 20.40 -12.72
C ASP A 61 2.77 20.98 -11.36
N GLY A 62 1.86 20.28 -10.67
CA GLY A 62 1.48 20.59 -9.30
C GLY A 62 2.55 20.12 -8.33
N HIS A 63 2.91 20.97 -7.36
CA HIS A 63 3.85 20.61 -6.29
C HIS A 63 3.32 20.96 -4.90
N CYS A 64 3.56 20.08 -3.93
CA CYS A 64 3.17 20.29 -2.55
C CYS A 64 3.91 21.48 -1.92
N ARG A 65 3.18 22.36 -1.25
CA ARG A 65 3.74 23.54 -0.57
C ARG A 65 3.18 23.67 0.84
N LYS A 66 3.86 24.43 1.70
CA LYS A 66 3.29 24.79 3.00
C LYS A 66 2.05 25.66 2.77
N GLY A 67 0.94 25.29 3.39
CA GLY A 67 -0.31 26.07 3.35
C GLY A 67 -0.20 27.30 4.23
N ASP A 68 0.51 28.32 3.75
CA ASP A 68 0.66 29.63 4.40
C ASP A 68 0.14 30.77 3.50
N GLN A 69 -0.90 30.53 2.70
CA GLN A 69 -1.54 31.58 1.88
C GLN A 69 -2.11 32.71 2.73
#